data_AF-A0A935AXR3-F1
#
_entry.id   AF-A0A935AXR3-F1
#
_cell.length_a   1.000
_cell.length_b   1.000
_cell.length_c   1.000
_cell.angle_alpha   90.00
_cell.angle_beta   90.00
_cell.angle_gamma   90.00
#
_symmetry.space_group_name_H-M   'P 1'
#
loop_
_entity.id
_entity.type
_entity.pdbx_description
1 polymer ?
#
loop_
_entity_poly.entity_id
_entity_poly.type
_entity_poly.pdbx_seq_one_letter_code
_entity_poly.pdbx_strand_id
1 'polypeptide(L)'
;MTDVLCRMEETGLRQATPTRGDQAIAVAPFLDLTSGYVKRGVDEFPKTGDTFPWVVHQNYLNDYRSMRLSPLDDGVLQLTNPTPLRRSDELAAAHTQGDPR
;
A
#
# COMPACT_ATOMS: atom_id res chain seq x y z
N MET A 1 9.90 13.55 -8.85
CA MET A 1 9.68 13.02 -7.48
C MET A 1 8.56 13.78 -6.78
N THR A 2 7.58 14.22 -7.55
CA THR A 2 6.37 14.90 -7.04
C THR A 2 5.19 14.57 -7.94
N ASP A 3 5.37 13.60 -8.83
CA ASP A 3 4.58 13.39 -10.04
C ASP A 3 3.14 12.97 -9.67
N VAL A 4 2.99 12.21 -8.57
CA VAL A 4 1.71 11.91 -7.91
C VAL A 4 1.00 13.19 -7.47
N LEU A 5 1.71 14.10 -6.78
CA LEU A 5 1.14 15.32 -6.23
C LEU A 5 0.75 16.29 -7.36
N CYS A 6 1.58 16.44 -8.38
CA CYS A 6 1.24 17.22 -9.57
C CYS A 6 -0.02 16.65 -10.24
N ARG A 7 -0.12 15.32 -10.41
CA ARG A 7 -1.32 14.70 -10.98
C ARG A 7 -2.56 14.91 -10.09
N MET A 8 -2.42 14.83 -8.77
CA MET A 8 -3.51 15.10 -7.82
C MET A 8 -3.98 16.56 -7.89
N GLU A 9 -3.06 17.51 -8.04
CA GLU A 9 -3.37 18.93 -8.26
C GLU A 9 -4.10 19.17 -9.58
N GLU A 10 -3.62 18.57 -10.68
CA GLU A 10 -4.24 18.66 -12.01
C GLU A 10 -5.65 18.08 -12.06
N THR A 11 -5.87 16.95 -11.37
CA THR A 11 -7.16 16.23 -11.37
C THR A 11 -8.10 16.65 -10.24
N GLY A 12 -7.61 17.44 -9.27
CA GLY A 12 -8.35 17.83 -8.06
C GLY A 12 -8.64 16.67 -7.10
N LEU A 13 -7.96 15.53 -7.26
CA LEU A 13 -8.14 14.33 -6.44
C LEU A 13 -7.28 14.39 -5.18
N ARG A 14 -7.78 13.85 -4.06
CA ARG A 14 -7.18 14.07 -2.72
C ARG A 14 -6.64 12.81 -2.04
N GLN A 15 -6.89 11.64 -2.62
CA GLN A 15 -6.43 10.36 -2.11
C GLN A 15 -5.74 9.58 -3.23
N ALA A 16 -4.58 8.99 -2.93
CA ALA A 16 -3.88 8.06 -3.80
C ALA A 16 -3.79 6.71 -3.08
N THR A 17 -4.42 5.67 -3.63
CA THR A 17 -4.47 4.34 -3.03
C THR A 17 -3.97 3.29 -4.03
N PRO A 18 -2.87 2.59 -3.73
CA PRO A 18 -2.43 1.48 -4.55
C PRO A 18 -3.42 0.32 -4.38
N THR A 19 -3.97 -0.17 -5.48
CA THR A 19 -4.95 -1.26 -5.49
C THR A 19 -4.36 -2.41 -6.28
N ARG A 20 -4.47 -3.63 -5.74
CA ARG A 20 -3.98 -4.86 -6.39
C ARG A 20 -4.66 -5.17 -7.74
N GLY A 21 -5.81 -4.55 -8.03
CA GLY A 21 -6.63 -4.87 -9.20
C GLY A 21 -7.15 -6.32 -9.15
N ASP A 22 -7.34 -6.93 -10.32
CA ASP A 22 -7.81 -8.31 -10.49
C ASP A 22 -6.67 -9.35 -10.53
N GLN A 23 -5.41 -8.91 -10.38
CA GLN A 23 -4.29 -9.82 -10.43
C GLN A 23 -4.14 -10.59 -9.11
N ALA A 24 -4.19 -11.91 -9.20
CA ALA A 24 -3.82 -12.81 -8.11
C ALA A 24 -2.30 -12.75 -7.92
N ILE A 25 -1.86 -11.88 -7.03
CA ILE A 25 -0.45 -11.79 -6.62
C ILE A 25 -0.12 -13.01 -5.77
N ALA A 26 0.84 -13.83 -6.20
CA ALA A 26 1.32 -14.91 -5.36
C ALA A 26 2.23 -14.35 -4.26
N VAL A 27 2.19 -14.96 -3.08
CA VAL A 27 3.06 -14.58 -1.99
C VAL A 27 4.44 -15.15 -2.25
N ALA A 28 5.42 -14.26 -2.40
CA ALA A 28 6.83 -14.59 -2.50
C ALA A 28 7.53 -14.43 -1.13
N PRO A 29 8.57 -15.24 -0.85
CA PRO A 29 9.41 -15.05 0.33
C PRO A 29 10.05 -13.66 0.32
N PHE A 30 10.02 -12.97 1.47
CA PHE A 30 10.64 -11.64 1.63
C PHE A 30 12.15 -11.64 1.35
N LEU A 31 12.81 -12.78 1.56
CA LEU A 31 14.26 -12.91 1.51
C LEU A 31 14.65 -14.28 0.98
N ASP A 32 15.28 -14.34 -0.19
CA ASP A 32 15.85 -15.58 -0.75
C ASP A 32 17.28 -15.81 -0.25
N LEU A 33 17.44 -15.93 1.07
CA LEU A 33 18.72 -16.20 1.71
C LEU A 33 18.75 -17.62 2.28
N THR A 34 19.74 -18.40 1.85
CA THR A 34 19.90 -19.81 2.24
C THR A 34 20.52 -19.99 3.64
N SER A 35 20.89 -18.91 4.32
CA SER A 35 21.52 -18.97 5.63
C SER A 35 20.59 -19.61 6.68
N GLY A 36 21.11 -20.62 7.40
CA GLY A 36 20.30 -21.42 8.33
C GLY A 36 19.61 -20.64 9.48
N TYR A 37 20.03 -19.42 9.78
CA TYR A 37 19.35 -18.55 10.75
C TYR A 37 18.10 -17.87 10.18
N VAL A 38 18.08 -17.54 8.87
CA VAL A 38 16.93 -16.92 8.19
C VAL A 38 15.77 -17.90 8.16
N LYS A 39 16.05 -19.20 7.96
CA LYS A 39 15.04 -20.26 7.91
C LYS A 39 14.27 -20.46 9.22
N ARG A 40 14.79 -20.01 10.37
CA ARG A 40 14.11 -20.17 11.66
C ARG A 40 13.04 -19.11 11.92
N GLY A 41 13.18 -17.93 11.31
CA GLY A 41 12.24 -16.82 11.44
C GLY A 41 11.40 -16.62 10.18
N VAL A 42 11.42 -17.57 9.25
CA VAL A 42 10.83 -17.36 7.92
C VAL A 42 9.33 -17.12 7.96
N ASP A 43 8.64 -17.75 8.91
CA ASP A 43 7.20 -17.64 9.11
C ASP A 43 6.77 -16.33 9.79
N GLU A 44 7.70 -15.58 10.39
CA GLU A 44 7.46 -14.27 11.00
C GLU A 44 7.66 -13.12 9.99
N PHE A 45 8.24 -13.40 8.81
CA PHE A 45 8.49 -12.35 7.83
C PHE A 45 7.21 -11.82 7.19
N PRO A 46 7.18 -10.52 6.86
CA PRO A 46 6.10 -9.95 6.09
C PRO A 46 6.02 -10.62 4.71
N LYS A 47 4.80 -10.89 4.26
CA LYS A 47 4.53 -11.48 2.95
C LYS A 47 4.76 -10.42 1.86
N THR A 48 5.58 -10.73 0.88
CA THR A 48 5.83 -9.88 -0.30
C THR A 48 5.09 -10.45 -1.50
N GLY A 49 4.72 -9.61 -2.47
CA GLY A 49 4.17 -10.06 -3.74
C GLY A 49 5.25 -10.56 -4.70
N ASP A 50 4.88 -11.42 -5.62
CA ASP A 50 5.75 -11.91 -6.70
C ASP A 50 5.86 -10.94 -7.90
N THR A 51 4.96 -9.96 -7.99
CA THR A 51 4.77 -9.11 -9.17
C THR A 51 4.96 -7.63 -8.84
N PHE A 52 5.58 -6.87 -9.75
CA PHE A 52 5.71 -5.41 -9.67
C PHE A 52 4.31 -4.73 -9.60
N PRO A 53 4.09 -3.70 -8.75
CA PRO A 53 4.99 -3.01 -7.81
C PRO A 53 5.06 -3.61 -6.39
N TRP A 54 4.53 -4.81 -6.18
CA TRP A 54 4.37 -5.44 -4.87
C TRP A 54 5.55 -6.31 -4.45
N VAL A 55 6.63 -6.32 -5.25
CA VAL A 55 7.87 -7.06 -5.02
C VAL A 55 8.96 -6.13 -4.50
N VAL A 56 9.70 -6.59 -3.48
CA VAL A 56 10.81 -5.84 -2.89
C VAL A 56 12.13 -6.41 -3.43
N HIS A 57 12.81 -5.64 -4.28
CA HIS A 57 13.99 -6.15 -5.01
C HIS A 57 15.30 -6.17 -4.20
N GLN A 58 15.33 -5.64 -2.96
CA GLN A 58 16.56 -5.46 -2.15
C GLN A 58 17.76 -4.87 -2.93
N ASN A 59 17.49 -4.21 -4.06
CA ASN A 59 18.45 -3.73 -5.04
C ASN A 59 18.07 -2.29 -5.38
N TYR A 60 18.90 -1.37 -4.91
CA TYR A 60 18.68 0.07 -5.06
C TYR A 60 18.58 0.51 -6.52
N LEU A 61 19.35 -0.08 -7.44
CA LEU A 61 19.31 0.30 -8.85
C LEU A 61 17.99 -0.10 -9.51
N ASN A 62 17.47 -1.27 -9.15
CA ASN A 62 16.17 -1.73 -9.63
C ASN A 62 15.05 -0.87 -9.05
N ASP A 63 15.10 -0.54 -7.77
CA ASP A 63 14.12 0.31 -7.10
C ASP A 63 14.11 1.74 -7.67
N TYR A 64 15.29 2.31 -7.91
CA TYR A 64 15.41 3.63 -8.54
C TYR A 64 14.80 3.65 -9.94
N ARG A 65 15.06 2.62 -10.74
CA ARG A 65 14.45 2.51 -12.08
C ARG A 65 12.94 2.36 -11.97
N SER A 66 12.45 1.52 -11.08
CA SER A 66 11.01 1.30 -10.94
C SER A 66 10.26 2.50 -10.40
N MET A 67 10.83 3.28 -9.49
CA MET A 67 10.17 4.48 -8.96
C MET A 67 10.26 5.68 -9.91
N ARG A 68 11.32 5.78 -10.73
CA ARG A 68 11.60 6.98 -11.53
C ARG A 68 11.27 6.87 -13.00
N LEU A 69 11.19 5.65 -13.54
CA LEU A 69 10.93 5.40 -14.96
C LEU A 69 9.56 4.76 -15.20
N SER A 70 8.88 4.26 -14.15
CA SER A 70 7.52 3.76 -14.31
C SER A 70 6.56 4.94 -14.47
N PRO A 71 5.56 4.83 -15.37
CA PRO A 71 4.49 5.81 -15.44
C PRO A 71 3.73 5.91 -14.10
N LEU A 72 2.86 6.91 -13.99
CA LEU A 72 1.96 7.00 -12.84
C LEU A 72 0.63 6.29 -13.11
N ASP A 73 0.22 6.21 -14.38
CA ASP A 73 -1.02 5.59 -14.86
C ASP A 73 -0.86 4.08 -15.10
N ASP A 74 -0.19 3.38 -14.19
CA ASP A 74 0.14 1.95 -14.35
C ASP A 74 -1.08 1.03 -14.10
N GLY A 75 -2.25 1.62 -13.88
CA GLY A 75 -3.49 0.91 -13.49
C GLY A 75 -3.49 0.42 -12.03
N VAL A 76 -2.35 0.49 -11.33
CA VAL A 76 -2.21 0.06 -9.93
C VAL A 76 -2.55 1.19 -8.95
N LEU A 77 -2.14 2.42 -9.25
CA LEU A 77 -2.43 3.57 -8.38
C LEU A 77 -3.79 4.19 -8.74
N GLN A 78 -4.75 4.13 -7.82
CA GLN A 78 -6.05 4.77 -7.99
C GLN A 78 -6.09 6.10 -7.25
N LEU A 79 -6.34 7.18 -8.00
CA LEU A 79 -6.61 8.49 -7.43
C LEU A 79 -8.12 8.64 -7.21
N THR A 80 -8.53 8.98 -5.99
CA THR A 80 -9.94 9.15 -5.61
C THR A 80 -10.12 10.43 -4.81
N ASN A 81 -11.36 10.89 -4.70
CA ASN A 81 -11.74 12.02 -3.84
C ASN A 81 -12.89 11.58 -2.93
N PRO A 82 -12.61 10.75 -1.90
CA PRO A 82 -13.66 10.29 -1.02
C PRO A 82 -14.24 11.47 -0.25
N THR A 83 -15.56 11.51 -0.15
CA THR A 83 -16.23 12.39 0.80
C THR A 83 -15.67 12.08 2.19
N PRO A 84 -15.16 13.07 2.95
CA PRO A 84 -14.65 12.81 4.28
C PRO A 84 -15.79 12.20 5.10
N LEU A 85 -15.66 10.91 5.44
CA LEU A 85 -16.51 10.28 6.44
C LEU A 85 -16.40 11.14 7.70
N ARG A 86 -17.51 11.69 8.19
CA ARG A 86 -17.57 12.36 9.50
C ARG A 86 -17.21 11.33 10.58
N ARG A 87 -15.92 11.11 10.78
CA ARG A 87 -15.37 10.04 11.63
C ARG A 87 -15.71 10.26 13.12
N SER A 88 -16.20 11.44 13.48
CA SER A 88 -16.54 11.86 14.84
C SER A 88 -18.00 11.67 15.23
N ASP A 89 -18.91 11.54 14.27
CA ASP A 89 -20.33 11.85 14.56
C ASP A 89 -21.14 10.67 15.09
N GLU A 90 -20.77 9.44 14.71
CA GLU A 90 -21.43 8.23 15.23
C GLU A 90 -20.75 7.66 16.48
N LEU A 91 -19.43 7.79 16.61
CA LEU A 91 -18.69 7.30 17.78
C LEU A 91 -18.97 8.11 19.05
N ALA A 92 -19.33 9.40 18.93
CA ALA A 92 -19.76 10.24 20.05
C ALA A 92 -21.19 9.94 20.53
N ALA A 93 -22.07 9.43 19.65
CA ALA A 93 -23.45 9.10 20.00
C ALA A 93 -23.58 7.76 20.75
N ALA A 94 -22.62 6.84 20.57
CA ALA A 94 -22.70 5.49 21.13
C ALA A 94 -22.06 5.33 22.52
N HIS A 95 -21.18 6.23 22.97
CA HIS A 95 -20.46 6.06 24.24
C HIS A 95 -21.11 6.77 25.45
N THR A 96 -22.19 7.54 25.27
CA THR A 96 -22.90 8.23 26.36
C THR A 96 -24.23 7.57 26.77
N GLN A 97 -24.65 6.48 26.11
CA GLN A 97 -25.89 5.80 26.47
C GLN A 97 -25.66 4.71 27.55
N GLY A 98 -25.62 5.19 28.80
CA GLY A 98 -26.06 4.60 30.07
C GLY A 98 -25.95 3.09 30.34
N ASP A 99 -25.22 2.74 31.40
CA ASP A 99 -25.64 1.67 32.32
C ASP A 99 -25.82 2.27 33.72
N PRO A 100 -27.08 2.36 34.24
CA PRO A 100 -27.35 2.75 35.61
C PRO A 100 -27.60 1.50 36.46
N ARG A 101 -26.68 1.19 37.38
CA ARG A 101 -26.98 0.63 38.71
C ARG A 101 -25.90 1.00 39.73
#